data_AF-A0A959SGN3-F1
#
_entry.id   AF-A0A959SGN3-F1
#
_cell.length_a   1.000
_cell.length_b   1.000
_cell.length_c   1.000
_cell.angle_alpha   90.00
_cell.angle_beta   90.00
_cell.angle_gamma   90.00
#
_symmetry.space_group_name_H-M   'P 1'
#
loop_
_entity.id
_entity.type
_entity.pdbx_description
1 polymer ?
#
loop_
_entity_poly.entity_id
_entity_poly.type
_entity_poly.pdbx_seq_one_letter_code
_entity_poly.pdbx_strand_id
1 'polypeptide(L)'
;WRVINAADYGMPQRRRRVFLLGYHRSTALYKALRRSDPAAWLTGTGTLGQAFPASQDGPVMQFSIAQELDELSRDFGERKGRTPFKNAGILMDGMVFTGAVKPAYDGRMARLADHLQPAKEIPAQYFIPRKDLPAWRYLKGAKSEARAAANGHRYAYSEGAMIFPDPLDRPSRTIITGEGGRGASRFKHVVNQDGRRFRRLTPVELERLNMFPDDHTAGVSDAWRAFFMGNALVVGVVERIAKALAEAIVE
;
A
#
# COMPACT_ATOMS: atom_id res chain seq x y z
N TRP A 1 -13.95 5.42 -6.66
CA TRP A 1 -12.64 5.13 -6.04
C TRP A 1 -12.76 3.97 -5.08
N ARG A 2 -11.62 3.37 -4.73
CA ARG A 2 -11.53 2.38 -3.66
C ARG A 2 -10.15 2.38 -3.01
N VAL A 3 -10.10 2.32 -1.69
CA VAL A 3 -8.87 2.06 -0.93
C VAL A 3 -8.66 0.55 -0.91
N ILE A 4 -7.55 0.10 -1.49
CA ILE A 4 -7.19 -1.31 -1.58
C ILE A 4 -5.88 -1.51 -0.80
N ASN A 5 -5.89 -2.47 0.11
CA ASN A 5 -4.68 -3.03 0.70
C ASN A 5 -4.37 -4.34 -0.01
N ALA A 6 -3.23 -4.43 -0.69
CA ALA A 6 -2.91 -5.61 -1.49
C ALA A 6 -2.92 -6.91 -0.64
N ALA A 7 -2.42 -6.84 0.60
CA ALA A 7 -2.41 -7.96 1.54
C ALA A 7 -3.80 -8.50 1.93
N ASP A 8 -4.85 -7.69 1.85
CA ASP A 8 -6.22 -8.15 2.16
C ASP A 8 -6.75 -9.10 1.08
N TYR A 9 -6.10 -9.16 -0.08
CA TYR A 9 -6.47 -10.01 -1.23
C TYR A 9 -5.36 -11.00 -1.61
N GLY A 10 -4.57 -11.40 -0.60
CA GLY A 10 -3.57 -12.47 -0.74
C GLY A 10 -2.22 -12.06 -1.31
N MET A 11 -1.99 -10.77 -1.59
CA MET A 11 -0.73 -10.29 -2.17
C MET A 11 0.34 -10.03 -1.08
N PRO A 12 1.64 -10.03 -1.42
CA PRO A 12 2.70 -10.18 -0.41
C PRO A 12 3.02 -8.93 0.41
N GLN A 13 2.32 -7.81 0.21
CA GLN A 13 2.66 -6.54 0.85
C GLN A 13 1.44 -5.83 1.40
N ARG A 14 1.53 -5.35 2.64
CA ARG A 14 0.55 -4.48 3.29
C ARG A 14 0.67 -3.04 2.79
N ARG A 15 0.32 -2.82 1.52
CA ARG A 15 0.38 -1.51 0.86
C ARG A 15 -1.03 -1.02 0.55
N ARG A 16 -1.47 0.01 1.28
CA ARG A 16 -2.75 0.69 1.06
C ARG A 16 -2.60 1.82 0.04
N ARG A 17 -3.45 1.82 -0.98
CA ARG A 17 -3.53 2.85 -2.02
C ARG A 17 -4.97 3.15 -2.37
N VAL A 18 -5.24 4.38 -2.78
CA VAL A 18 -6.53 4.78 -3.34
C VAL A 18 -6.46 4.62 -4.85
N PHE A 19 -7.38 3.85 -5.42
CA PHE A 19 -7.53 3.69 -6.85
C PHE A 19 -8.73 4.48 -7.33
N LEU A 20 -8.51 5.28 -8.37
CA LEU A 20 -9.50 6.09 -9.06
C LEU A 20 -9.68 5.51 -10.46
N LEU A 21 -10.91 5.14 -10.79
CA LEU A 21 -11.29 4.67 -12.11
C LEU A 21 -12.40 5.60 -12.62
N GLY A 22 -12.17 6.19 -13.80
CA GLY A 22 -13.10 7.09 -14.46
C GLY A 22 -13.69 6.45 -15.71
N TYR A 23 -15.00 6.63 -15.91
CA TYR A 23 -15.69 6.20 -17.12
C TYR A 23 -16.11 7.43 -17.93
N HIS A 24 -15.78 7.45 -19.21
CA HIS A 24 -16.28 8.49 -20.10
C HIS A 24 -17.79 8.35 -20.31
N ARG A 25 -18.53 9.47 -20.40
CA ARG A 25 -20.00 9.48 -20.48
C ARG A 25 -20.59 8.71 -21.66
N SER A 26 -19.82 8.56 -22.74
CA SER A 26 -20.24 7.78 -23.91
C SER A 26 -20.21 6.26 -23.72
N THR A 27 -19.49 5.77 -22.70
CA THR A 27 -19.26 4.33 -22.51
C THR A 27 -20.49 3.60 -21.99
N ALA A 28 -20.61 2.31 -22.33
CA ALA A 28 -21.64 1.43 -21.77
C ALA A 28 -21.51 1.34 -20.24
N LEU A 29 -20.27 1.27 -19.71
CA LEU A 29 -19.99 1.24 -18.28
C LEU A 29 -20.52 2.47 -17.52
N TYR A 30 -20.39 3.68 -18.08
CA TYR A 30 -20.98 4.86 -17.47
C TYR A 30 -22.53 4.76 -17.42
N LYS A 31 -23.16 4.27 -18.49
CA LYS A 31 -24.62 4.06 -18.53
C LYS A 31 -25.07 3.01 -17.52
N ALA A 32 -24.29 1.94 -17.34
CA ALA A 32 -24.53 0.91 -16.33
C ALA A 32 -24.39 1.48 -14.90
N LEU A 33 -23.31 2.23 -14.63
CA LEU A 33 -23.10 2.92 -13.36
C LEU A 33 -24.31 3.81 -12.99
N ARG A 34 -24.82 4.61 -13.94
CA ARG A 34 -26.00 5.47 -13.70
C ARG A 34 -27.27 4.71 -13.30
N ARG A 35 -27.40 3.46 -13.73
CA ARG A 35 -28.59 2.63 -13.46
C ARG A 35 -28.41 1.69 -12.27
N SER A 36 -27.18 1.58 -11.76
CA SER A 36 -26.83 0.66 -10.69
C SER A 36 -27.17 1.22 -9.30
N ASP A 37 -27.47 0.33 -8.36
CA ASP A 37 -27.44 0.66 -6.94
C ASP A 37 -25.98 0.97 -6.52
N PRO A 38 -25.71 2.11 -5.86
CA PRO A 38 -24.36 2.47 -5.44
C PRO A 38 -23.69 1.42 -4.54
N ALA A 39 -24.44 0.78 -3.62
CA ALA A 39 -23.84 -0.21 -2.72
C ALA A 39 -23.42 -1.47 -3.48
N ALA A 40 -24.24 -1.94 -4.42
CA ALA A 40 -23.92 -3.07 -5.30
C ALA A 40 -22.70 -2.75 -6.19
N TRP A 41 -22.63 -1.54 -6.75
CA TRP A 41 -21.50 -1.12 -7.58
C TRP A 41 -20.17 -1.09 -6.82
N LEU A 42 -20.20 -0.64 -5.56
CA LEU A 42 -19.02 -0.57 -4.70
C LEU A 42 -18.50 -1.94 -4.27
N THR A 43 -19.39 -2.91 -4.09
CA THR A 43 -19.08 -4.22 -3.48
C THR A 43 -18.78 -5.30 -4.51
N GLY A 44 -19.48 -5.33 -5.65
CA GLY A 44 -19.36 -6.46 -6.58
C GLY A 44 -19.72 -6.21 -8.05
N THR A 45 -20.59 -5.27 -8.40
CA THR A 45 -21.03 -5.12 -9.81
C THR A 45 -20.17 -4.15 -10.62
N GLY A 46 -19.54 -3.15 -9.98
CA GLY A 46 -18.63 -2.24 -10.65
C GLY A 46 -17.24 -2.84 -10.83
N THR A 47 -16.44 -2.35 -11.78
CA THR A 47 -15.09 -2.88 -12.09
C THR A 47 -14.18 -3.05 -10.86
N LEU A 48 -14.15 -2.08 -9.94
CA LEU A 48 -13.35 -2.20 -8.71
C LEU A 48 -13.97 -3.17 -7.70
N GLY A 49 -15.29 -3.35 -7.72
CA GLY A 49 -16.02 -4.36 -6.96
C GLY A 49 -15.72 -5.77 -7.45
N GLN A 50 -15.74 -5.97 -8.77
CA GLN A 50 -15.40 -7.24 -9.41
C GLN A 50 -13.92 -7.61 -9.20
N ALA A 51 -13.00 -6.67 -9.44
CA ALA A 51 -11.56 -6.90 -9.25
C ALA A 51 -11.18 -7.23 -7.79
N PHE A 52 -11.93 -6.68 -6.85
CA PHE A 52 -11.73 -6.83 -5.42
C PHE A 52 -13.08 -6.99 -4.73
N PRO A 53 -13.63 -8.20 -4.58
CA PRO A 53 -14.90 -8.39 -3.90
C PRO A 53 -14.87 -7.86 -2.46
N ALA A 54 -15.97 -7.27 -1.99
CA ALA A 54 -16.11 -6.84 -0.61
C ALA A 54 -17.55 -6.93 -0.11
N SER A 55 -17.69 -6.95 1.21
CA SER A 55 -18.96 -6.73 1.89
C SER A 55 -19.08 -5.27 2.34
N GLN A 56 -20.32 -4.80 2.41
CA GLN A 56 -20.63 -3.48 2.94
C GLN A 56 -20.49 -3.46 4.47
N ASP A 57 -19.95 -2.37 5.02
CA ASP A 57 -19.74 -2.15 6.45
C ASP A 57 -20.47 -0.87 6.91
N GLY A 58 -21.80 -0.93 6.95
CA GLY A 58 -22.66 0.21 7.26
C GLY A 58 -23.21 0.94 6.02
N PRO A 59 -23.96 2.04 6.21
CA PRO A 59 -24.72 2.65 5.13
C PRO A 59 -23.84 3.33 4.08
N VAL A 60 -24.33 3.36 2.83
CA VAL A 60 -23.81 4.29 1.81
C VAL A 60 -24.41 5.67 2.11
N MET A 61 -23.54 6.66 2.29
CA MET A 61 -23.92 8.05 2.47
C MET A 61 -23.84 8.78 1.13
N GLN A 62 -24.67 9.80 0.96
CA GLN A 62 -24.63 10.67 -0.20
C GLN A 62 -24.55 12.15 0.18
N PHE A 63 -23.76 12.94 -0.56
CA PHE A 63 -23.68 14.38 -0.38
C PHE A 63 -23.14 15.07 -1.64
N SER A 64 -23.63 16.27 -1.94
CA SER A 64 -23.23 17.02 -3.13
C SER A 64 -21.90 17.71 -2.89
N ILE A 65 -21.04 17.72 -3.90
CA ILE A 65 -19.87 18.58 -4.00
C ILE A 65 -19.96 19.47 -5.26
N ALA A 66 -21.16 19.62 -5.82
CA ALA A 66 -21.45 20.45 -7.00
C ALA A 66 -21.43 21.95 -6.67
N GLN A 67 -20.32 22.41 -6.10
CA GLN A 67 -19.96 23.82 -6.02
C GLN A 67 -19.03 24.16 -7.18
N GLU A 68 -18.90 25.44 -7.49
CA GLU A 68 -17.85 25.92 -8.39
C GLU A 68 -16.48 25.44 -7.85
N LEU A 69 -15.63 24.91 -8.73
CA LEU A 69 -14.39 24.20 -8.33
C LEU A 69 -13.45 25.08 -7.50
N ASP A 70 -13.50 26.38 -7.74
CA ASP A 70 -12.76 27.44 -7.07
C ASP A 70 -13.29 27.76 -5.66
N GLU A 71 -14.59 27.61 -5.40
CA GLU A 71 -15.15 27.67 -4.04
C GLU A 71 -14.77 26.42 -3.26
N LEU A 72 -14.92 25.24 -3.88
CA LEU A 72 -14.54 23.96 -3.26
C LEU A 72 -13.05 23.95 -2.90
N SER A 73 -12.17 24.43 -3.77
CA SER A 73 -10.73 24.43 -3.52
C SER A 73 -10.30 25.40 -2.42
N ARG A 74 -11.01 26.52 -2.22
CA ARG A 74 -10.72 27.47 -1.15
C ARG A 74 -11.14 26.92 0.22
N ASP A 75 -12.33 26.32 0.28
CA ASP A 75 -12.94 25.95 1.56
C ASP A 75 -12.58 24.52 2.01
N PHE A 76 -12.00 23.69 1.14
CA PHE A 76 -11.67 22.29 1.46
C PHE A 76 -10.73 22.15 2.66
N GLY A 77 -9.80 23.09 2.83
CA GLY A 77 -8.85 23.12 3.95
C GLY A 77 -9.45 23.60 5.27
N GLU A 78 -10.60 24.28 5.23
CA GLU A 78 -11.23 24.89 6.40
C GLU A 78 -12.23 23.95 7.10
N ARG A 79 -12.54 22.79 6.49
CA ARG A 79 -13.43 21.78 7.08
C ARG A 79 -12.87 21.26 8.40
N LYS A 80 -13.42 21.76 9.50
CA LYS A 80 -13.23 21.22 10.86
C LYS A 80 -14.07 19.94 11.02
N GLY A 81 -13.44 18.80 11.27
CA GLY A 81 -14.12 17.54 11.57
C GLY A 81 -13.58 16.32 10.82
N ARG A 82 -14.22 15.15 11.01
CA ARG A 82 -13.85 13.93 10.28
C ARG A 82 -14.37 14.02 8.84
N THR A 83 -13.54 13.62 7.89
CA THR A 83 -13.94 13.51 6.48
C THR A 83 -15.17 12.62 6.30
N PRO A 84 -16.16 13.01 5.47
CA PRO A 84 -17.31 12.16 5.16
C PRO A 84 -16.92 11.02 4.21
N PHE A 85 -15.81 11.14 3.47
CA PHE A 85 -15.34 10.13 2.53
C PHE A 85 -14.92 8.84 3.25
N LYS A 86 -15.49 7.71 2.83
CA LYS A 86 -15.13 6.38 3.30
C LYS A 86 -14.14 5.71 2.34
N ASN A 87 -13.80 4.46 2.62
CA ASN A 87 -12.79 3.72 1.87
C ASN A 87 -13.26 3.26 0.48
N ALA A 88 -14.54 3.40 0.12
CA ALA A 88 -15.04 3.24 -1.23
C ALA A 88 -16.10 4.30 -1.57
N GLY A 89 -16.21 4.65 -2.85
CA GLY A 89 -17.26 5.55 -3.30
C GLY A 89 -17.26 5.85 -4.79
N ILE A 90 -18.34 6.50 -5.24
CA ILE A 90 -18.60 6.95 -6.59
C ILE A 90 -18.76 8.47 -6.53
N LEU A 91 -18.19 9.17 -7.51
CA LEU A 91 -18.50 10.57 -7.78
C LEU A 91 -19.09 10.63 -9.19
N MET A 92 -20.31 11.14 -9.30
CA MET A 92 -21.02 11.22 -10.56
C MET A 92 -21.89 12.48 -10.58
N ASP A 93 -21.72 13.32 -11.59
CA ASP A 93 -22.47 14.57 -11.76
C ASP A 93 -22.46 15.46 -10.50
N GLY A 94 -21.30 15.56 -9.82
CA GLY A 94 -21.13 16.32 -8.58
C GLY A 94 -21.73 15.66 -7.33
N MET A 95 -22.39 14.51 -7.48
CA MET A 95 -22.96 13.73 -6.39
C MET A 95 -21.96 12.67 -5.91
N VAL A 96 -21.62 12.70 -4.62
CA VAL A 96 -20.81 11.67 -3.97
C VAL A 96 -21.70 10.61 -3.36
N PHE A 97 -21.40 9.34 -3.61
CA PHE A 97 -21.92 8.18 -2.89
C PHE A 97 -20.73 7.45 -2.25
N THR A 98 -20.71 7.27 -0.93
CA THR A 98 -19.56 6.68 -0.25
C THR A 98 -19.97 5.77 0.90
N GLY A 99 -19.32 4.61 1.01
CA GLY A 99 -19.60 3.61 2.03
C GLY A 99 -18.32 2.96 2.53
N ALA A 100 -18.33 2.47 3.76
CA ALA A 100 -17.26 1.62 4.24
C ALA A 100 -17.46 0.20 3.67
N VAL A 101 -16.38 -0.41 3.20
CA VAL A 101 -16.36 -1.78 2.68
C VAL A 101 -15.27 -2.60 3.36
N LYS A 102 -15.53 -3.89 3.56
CA LYS A 102 -14.59 -4.87 4.10
C LYS A 102 -14.20 -5.86 3.01
N PRO A 103 -12.89 -6.12 2.80
CA PRO A 103 -12.43 -7.12 1.83
C PRO A 103 -13.13 -8.47 2.03
N ALA A 104 -13.60 -9.07 0.94
CA ALA A 104 -14.15 -10.42 0.92
C ALA A 104 -13.21 -11.30 0.11
N TYR A 105 -12.24 -11.89 0.80
CA TYR A 105 -11.24 -12.79 0.21
C TYR A 105 -10.91 -13.89 1.20
N ASP A 106 -11.15 -15.13 0.79
CA ASP A 106 -10.95 -16.37 1.56
C ASP A 106 -9.80 -17.22 1.01
N GLY A 107 -9.13 -16.75 -0.05
CA GLY A 107 -7.99 -17.41 -0.64
C GLY A 107 -6.72 -17.36 0.21
N ARG A 108 -5.66 -18.01 -0.27
CA ARG A 108 -4.37 -18.07 0.43
C ARG A 108 -3.78 -16.67 0.60
N MET A 109 -3.31 -16.40 1.82
CA MET A 109 -2.54 -15.21 2.15
C MET A 109 -1.05 -15.44 1.89
N ALA A 110 -0.42 -14.54 1.13
CA ALA A 110 1.02 -14.58 0.90
C ALA A 110 1.80 -14.32 2.20
N ARG A 111 2.94 -15.00 2.33
CA ARG A 111 3.87 -14.79 3.44
C ARG A 111 5.15 -14.16 2.91
N LEU A 112 5.80 -13.32 3.73
CA LEU A 112 7.11 -12.77 3.40
C LEU A 112 8.10 -13.90 3.05
N ALA A 113 8.08 -15.01 3.80
CA ALA A 113 8.93 -16.18 3.53
C ALA A 113 8.85 -16.70 2.09
N ASP A 114 7.65 -16.67 1.49
CA ASP A 114 7.39 -17.24 0.16
C ASP A 114 8.08 -16.42 -0.96
N HIS A 115 8.57 -15.21 -0.65
CA HIS A 115 9.14 -14.26 -1.63
C HIS A 115 10.66 -14.08 -1.45
N LEU A 116 11.26 -14.74 -0.47
CA LEU A 116 12.68 -14.62 -0.19
C LEU A 116 13.51 -15.55 -1.06
N GLN A 117 14.71 -15.11 -1.44
CA GLN A 117 15.71 -15.96 -2.07
C GLN A 117 16.32 -16.92 -1.02
N PRO A 118 16.81 -18.10 -1.43
CA PRO A 118 17.53 -19.01 -0.56
C PRO A 118 18.73 -18.32 0.11
N ALA A 119 18.89 -18.51 1.43
CA ALA A 119 19.94 -17.83 2.20
C ALA A 119 21.37 -18.10 1.68
N LYS A 120 21.58 -19.22 0.99
CA LYS A 120 22.86 -19.60 0.36
C LYS A 120 23.21 -18.77 -0.89
N GLU A 121 22.21 -18.19 -1.55
CA GLU A 121 22.38 -17.37 -2.77
C GLU A 121 22.49 -15.87 -2.45
N ILE A 122 22.27 -15.49 -1.18
CA ILE A 122 22.34 -14.09 -0.76
C ILE A 122 23.80 -13.63 -0.68
N PRO A 123 24.18 -12.54 -1.36
CA PRO A 123 25.53 -11.99 -1.24
C PRO A 123 25.86 -11.53 0.18
N ALA A 124 27.11 -11.75 0.62
CA ALA A 124 27.57 -11.46 1.98
C ALA A 124 27.27 -10.03 2.45
N GLN A 125 27.28 -9.05 1.54
CA GLN A 125 26.99 -7.65 1.82
C GLN A 125 25.56 -7.36 2.35
N TYR A 126 24.62 -8.28 2.16
CA TYR A 126 23.25 -8.14 2.67
C TYR A 126 23.09 -8.61 4.12
N PHE A 127 24.02 -9.43 4.61
CA PHE A 127 24.03 -9.86 6.01
C PHE A 127 24.51 -8.71 6.91
N ILE A 128 23.83 -8.56 8.04
CA ILE A 128 24.13 -7.53 9.03
C ILE A 128 25.22 -8.06 9.96
N PRO A 129 26.40 -7.41 10.02
CA PRO A 129 27.44 -7.77 10.97
C PRO A 129 26.95 -7.70 12.41
N ARG A 130 27.41 -8.62 13.27
CA ARG A 130 27.01 -8.65 14.69
C ARG A 130 27.26 -7.31 15.41
N LYS A 131 28.36 -6.62 15.06
CA LYS A 131 28.71 -5.30 15.59
C LYS A 131 27.70 -4.19 15.26
N ASP A 132 26.94 -4.33 14.17
CA ASP A 132 25.97 -3.33 13.73
C ASP A 132 24.56 -3.60 14.31
N LEU A 133 24.28 -4.82 14.78
CA LEU A 133 22.97 -5.21 15.33
C LEU A 133 22.45 -4.31 16.46
N PRO A 134 23.29 -3.79 17.40
CA PRO A 134 22.83 -2.84 18.40
C PRO A 134 22.19 -1.58 17.79
N ALA A 135 22.78 -1.02 16.73
CA ALA A 135 22.25 0.15 16.03
C ALA A 135 20.90 -0.16 15.36
N TRP A 136 20.78 -1.33 14.74
CA TRP A 136 19.50 -1.79 14.17
C TRP A 136 18.41 -1.94 15.22
N ARG A 137 18.71 -2.59 16.35
CA ARG A 137 17.77 -2.77 17.46
C ARG A 137 17.33 -1.42 18.06
N TYR A 138 18.26 -0.50 18.25
CA TYR A 138 17.96 0.84 18.76
C TYR A 138 17.05 1.63 17.80
N LEU A 139 17.34 1.63 16.49
CA LEU A 139 16.51 2.34 15.51
C LEU A 139 15.10 1.73 15.37
N LYS A 140 14.97 0.42 15.57
CA LYS A 140 13.69 -0.31 15.54
C LYS A 140 12.92 -0.22 16.86
N GLY A 141 13.60 -0.01 17.97
CA GLY A 141 13.01 0.12 19.30
C GLY A 141 12.15 1.37 19.46
N ALA A 142 11.33 1.37 20.52
CA ALA A 142 10.68 2.59 20.97
C ALA A 142 11.72 3.50 21.64
N LYS A 143 11.59 4.81 21.47
CA LYS A 143 12.45 5.80 22.11
C LYS A 143 11.69 7.10 22.33
N SER A 144 12.08 7.83 23.37
CA SER A 144 11.61 9.18 23.67
C SER A 144 12.82 10.03 24.01
N GLU A 145 13.09 11.05 23.20
CA GLU A 145 14.32 11.84 23.26
C GLU A 145 14.01 13.32 23.19
N ALA A 146 14.66 14.13 24.02
CA ALA A 146 14.58 15.57 23.89
C ALA A 146 15.36 16.03 22.66
N ARG A 147 14.69 16.66 21.70
CA ARG A 147 15.30 17.29 20.52
C ARG A 147 15.14 18.80 20.60
N ALA A 148 16.13 19.53 20.08
CA ALA A 148 16.04 20.96 19.87
C ALA A 148 15.70 21.22 18.40
N ALA A 149 14.66 22.03 18.14
CA ALA A 149 14.42 22.59 16.83
C ALA A 149 15.49 23.64 16.49
N ALA A 150 15.61 24.02 15.22
CA ALA A 150 16.61 25.01 14.77
C ALA A 150 16.48 26.37 15.47
N ASN A 151 15.29 26.69 16.00
CA ASN A 151 15.00 27.88 16.80
C ASN A 151 15.26 27.72 18.31
N GLY A 152 15.89 26.62 18.74
CA GLY A 152 16.21 26.32 20.14
C GLY A 152 15.07 25.71 20.97
N HIS A 153 13.84 25.64 20.44
CA HIS A 153 12.71 25.04 21.16
C HIS A 153 12.95 23.54 21.40
N ARG A 154 12.90 23.10 22.66
CA ARG A 154 13.06 21.69 23.03
C ARG A 154 11.70 20.99 22.98
N TYR A 155 11.62 19.88 22.26
CA TYR A 155 10.43 19.03 22.21
C TYR A 155 10.81 17.57 22.45
N ALA A 156 9.89 16.81 23.04
CA ALA A 156 10.04 15.37 23.15
C ALA A 156 9.73 14.73 21.80
N TYR A 157 10.75 14.12 21.19
CA TYR A 157 10.58 13.24 20.04
C TYR A 157 10.34 11.82 20.54
N SER A 158 9.09 11.40 20.51
CA SER A 158 8.68 10.03 20.85
C SER A 158 8.41 9.22 19.58
N GLU A 159 8.93 8.01 19.52
CA GLU A 159 8.75 7.09 18.41
C GLU A 159 8.48 5.67 18.96
N GLY A 160 7.43 5.01 18.47
CA GLY A 160 7.04 3.67 18.93
C GLY A 160 8.01 2.56 18.48
N ALA A 161 7.82 1.33 18.96
CA ALA A 161 8.62 0.20 18.48
C ALA A 161 8.12 -0.33 17.11
N MET A 162 9.02 -0.89 16.32
CA MET A 162 8.73 -1.70 15.14
C MET A 162 9.07 -3.16 15.41
N ILE A 163 8.32 -4.06 14.78
CA ILE A 163 8.65 -5.49 14.80
C ILE A 163 10.04 -5.69 14.18
N PHE A 164 10.90 -6.42 14.88
CA PHE A 164 12.25 -6.75 14.45
C PHE A 164 12.64 -8.16 14.95
N PRO A 165 13.08 -9.07 14.08
CA PRO A 165 13.10 -8.95 12.62
C PRO A 165 11.67 -8.92 12.04
N ASP A 166 11.55 -8.56 10.76
CA ASP A 166 10.31 -8.64 10.00
C ASP A 166 9.78 -10.09 10.02
N PRO A 167 8.49 -10.29 10.36
CA PRO A 167 7.91 -11.61 10.54
C PRO A 167 7.74 -12.32 9.20
N LEU A 168 8.14 -13.58 9.15
CA LEU A 168 8.16 -14.39 7.93
C LEU A 168 6.81 -15.06 7.62
N ASP A 169 5.91 -15.12 8.60
CA ASP A 169 4.63 -15.85 8.59
C ASP A 169 3.45 -15.06 8.01
N ARG A 170 3.66 -13.79 7.64
CA ARG A 170 2.60 -12.87 7.20
C ARG A 170 3.08 -11.97 6.06
N PRO A 171 2.18 -11.23 5.39
CA PRO A 171 2.58 -10.29 4.35
C PRO A 171 3.57 -9.24 4.84
N SER A 172 4.52 -8.87 3.98
CA SER A 172 5.51 -7.84 4.25
C SER A 172 4.85 -6.52 4.62
N ARG A 173 5.51 -5.70 5.43
CA ARG A 173 5.11 -4.29 5.55
C ARG A 173 5.44 -3.54 4.26
N THR A 174 4.94 -2.32 4.16
CA THR A 174 5.16 -1.44 3.00
C THR A 174 6.66 -1.27 2.76
N ILE A 175 7.08 -1.55 1.53
CA ILE A 175 8.41 -1.20 1.01
C ILE A 175 8.45 0.31 0.82
N ILE A 176 9.53 0.93 1.30
CA ILE A 176 9.76 2.37 1.14
C ILE A 176 11.04 2.64 0.35
N THR A 177 11.25 3.87 -0.08
CA THR A 177 12.44 4.25 -0.88
C THR A 177 13.76 4.05 -0.13
N GLY A 178 13.71 4.11 1.20
CA GLY A 178 14.85 3.93 2.09
C GLY A 178 15.31 2.48 2.30
N GLU A 179 14.84 1.50 1.53
CA GLU A 179 15.30 0.10 1.64
C GLU A 179 16.79 -0.09 1.26
N GLY A 180 17.29 0.76 0.36
CA GLY A 180 18.64 0.64 -0.21
C GLY A 180 19.79 0.93 0.77
N GLY A 181 20.97 0.39 0.48
CA GLY A 181 22.23 0.69 1.20
C GLY A 181 22.40 -0.05 2.54
N ARG A 182 23.64 -0.06 3.04
CA ARG A 182 24.08 -0.94 4.15
C ARG A 182 23.74 -0.45 5.56
N GLY A 183 23.62 0.87 5.74
CA GLY A 183 23.46 1.48 7.06
C GLY A 183 22.16 1.07 7.76
N ALA A 184 22.23 1.01 9.09
CA ALA A 184 21.08 0.74 9.94
C ALA A 184 19.97 1.77 9.69
N SER A 185 18.74 1.29 9.58
CA SER A 185 17.58 2.14 9.39
C SER A 185 16.38 1.51 10.05
N ARG A 186 15.59 2.36 10.70
CA ARG A 186 14.29 1.99 11.25
C ARG A 186 13.38 1.40 10.18
N PHE A 187 13.41 1.94 8.98
CA PHE A 187 12.46 1.59 7.94
C PHE A 187 12.87 0.39 7.11
N LYS A 188 14.15 0.03 7.07
CA LYS A 188 14.65 -1.11 6.26
C LYS A 188 14.15 -2.44 6.77
N HIS A 189 13.76 -3.32 5.85
CA HIS A 189 13.38 -4.68 6.18
C HIS A 189 14.60 -5.48 6.64
N VAL A 190 14.40 -6.26 7.70
CA VAL A 190 15.42 -7.20 8.19
C VAL A 190 14.75 -8.52 8.48
N VAL A 191 15.26 -9.59 7.88
CA VAL A 191 14.76 -10.95 8.09
C VAL A 191 15.81 -11.82 8.76
N ASN A 192 15.34 -12.85 9.45
CA ASN A 192 16.18 -13.93 9.98
C ASN A 192 15.61 -15.27 9.48
N GLN A 193 16.04 -15.68 8.28
CA GLN A 193 15.51 -16.86 7.60
C GLN A 193 15.96 -18.18 8.22
N ASP A 194 17.21 -18.25 8.68
CA ASP A 194 17.85 -19.48 9.18
C ASP A 194 17.87 -19.55 10.72
N GLY A 195 17.23 -18.59 11.40
CA GLY A 195 17.27 -18.43 12.85
C GLY A 195 18.62 -17.94 13.39
N ARG A 196 19.65 -17.78 12.54
CA ARG A 196 21.02 -17.52 12.96
C ARG A 196 21.51 -16.13 12.56
N ARG A 197 21.20 -15.69 11.33
CA ARG A 197 21.76 -14.46 10.75
C ARG A 197 20.67 -13.49 10.31
N PHE A 198 20.83 -12.24 10.73
CA PHE A 198 19.99 -11.15 10.26
C PHE A 198 20.52 -10.60 8.93
N ARG A 199 19.63 -10.32 8.00
CA ARG A 199 19.98 -9.71 6.72
C ARG A 199 18.91 -8.76 6.23
N ARG A 200 19.33 -7.83 5.37
CA ARG A 200 18.44 -6.97 4.59
C ARG A 200 17.82 -7.76 3.43
N LEU A 201 16.74 -7.24 2.87
CA LEU A 201 16.19 -7.75 1.61
C LEU A 201 17.06 -7.35 0.42
N THR A 202 17.13 -8.21 -0.59
CA THR A 202 17.80 -7.92 -1.87
C THR A 202 16.85 -7.18 -2.82
N PRO A 203 17.37 -6.52 -3.87
CA PRO A 203 16.54 -5.92 -4.91
C PRO A 203 15.52 -6.88 -5.52
N VAL A 204 15.93 -8.13 -5.82
CA VAL A 204 15.05 -9.17 -6.35
C VAL A 204 13.90 -9.48 -5.38
N GLU A 205 14.17 -9.55 -4.08
CA GLU A 205 13.11 -9.78 -3.09
C GLU A 205 12.15 -8.58 -2.99
N LEU A 206 12.65 -7.35 -3.12
CA LEU A 206 11.81 -6.15 -3.18
C LEU A 206 10.93 -6.12 -4.43
N GLU A 207 11.45 -6.56 -5.58
CA GLU A 207 10.70 -6.74 -6.83
C GLU A 207 9.57 -7.76 -6.67
N ARG A 208 9.89 -8.95 -6.16
CA ARG A 208 8.92 -10.02 -5.87
C ARG A 208 7.80 -9.57 -4.93
N LEU A 209 8.13 -8.80 -3.88
CA LEU A 209 7.16 -8.24 -2.93
C LEU A 209 6.26 -7.14 -3.53
N ASN A 210 6.65 -6.55 -4.65
CA ASN A 210 5.78 -5.72 -5.49
C ASN A 210 5.16 -6.51 -6.65
N MET A 211 5.41 -7.83 -6.74
CA MET A 211 4.97 -8.73 -7.81
C MET A 211 5.55 -8.39 -9.20
N PHE A 212 6.73 -7.80 -9.25
CA PHE A 212 7.50 -7.72 -10.47
C PHE A 212 8.25 -9.04 -10.73
N PRO A 213 8.58 -9.35 -11.99
CA PRO A 213 9.56 -10.39 -12.32
C PRO A 213 10.91 -10.09 -11.68
N ASP A 214 11.71 -11.15 -11.47
CA ASP A 214 13.08 -11.00 -11.03
C ASP A 214 13.88 -10.14 -12.01
N ASP A 215 14.71 -9.25 -11.46
CA ASP A 215 15.59 -8.36 -12.22
C ASP A 215 14.87 -7.36 -13.12
N HIS A 216 13.59 -7.07 -12.83
CA HIS A 216 12.83 -6.01 -13.49
C HIS A 216 13.52 -4.64 -13.46
N THR A 217 14.29 -4.35 -12.40
CA THR A 217 15.04 -3.10 -12.25
C THR A 217 16.56 -3.26 -12.46
N ALA A 218 16.99 -4.33 -13.13
CA ALA A 218 18.40 -4.50 -13.47
C ALA A 218 18.92 -3.35 -14.36
N GLY A 219 20.24 -3.14 -14.32
CA GLY A 219 20.92 -2.06 -15.06
C GLY A 219 21.16 -0.77 -14.26
N VAL A 220 20.68 -0.69 -13.01
CA VAL A 220 20.99 0.39 -12.07
C VAL A 220 21.51 -0.17 -10.73
N SER A 221 22.03 0.71 -9.87
CA SER A 221 22.54 0.30 -8.56
C SER A 221 21.43 -0.24 -7.64
N ASP A 222 21.79 -1.14 -6.72
CA ASP A 222 20.85 -1.71 -5.73
C ASP A 222 20.10 -0.63 -4.92
N ALA A 223 20.71 0.53 -4.70
CA ALA A 223 20.06 1.67 -4.05
C ALA A 223 18.92 2.26 -4.90
N TRP A 224 19.14 2.40 -6.22
CA TRP A 224 18.10 2.84 -7.15
C TRP A 224 17.02 1.79 -7.36
N ARG A 225 17.39 0.50 -7.43
CA ARG A 225 16.41 -0.60 -7.47
C ARG A 225 15.46 -0.56 -6.28
N ALA A 226 16.01 -0.39 -5.08
CA ALA A 226 15.22 -0.21 -3.86
C ALA A 226 14.37 1.07 -3.88
N PHE A 227 14.91 2.18 -4.39
CA PHE A 227 14.17 3.44 -4.55
C PHE A 227 12.94 3.26 -5.48
N PHE A 228 13.10 2.60 -6.62
CA PHE A 228 11.99 2.30 -7.52
C PHE A 228 10.92 1.43 -6.84
N MET A 229 11.33 0.35 -6.15
CA MET A 229 10.40 -0.52 -5.44
C MET A 229 9.68 0.18 -4.26
N GLY A 230 10.31 1.16 -3.64
CA GLY A 230 9.67 2.01 -2.63
C GLY A 230 8.50 2.85 -3.17
N ASN A 231 8.62 3.32 -4.41
CA ASN A 231 7.60 4.14 -5.07
C ASN A 231 6.56 3.31 -5.83
N ALA A 232 6.90 2.08 -6.23
CA ALA A 232 6.05 1.23 -7.05
C ALA A 232 4.69 0.87 -6.42
N LEU A 233 3.79 0.33 -7.24
CA LEU A 233 2.57 -0.35 -6.80
C LEU A 233 2.83 -1.85 -6.67
N VAL A 234 1.94 -2.56 -5.97
CA VAL A 234 1.88 -4.02 -6.07
C VAL A 234 1.20 -4.35 -7.39
N VAL A 235 1.95 -4.85 -8.37
CA VAL A 235 1.53 -4.97 -9.77
C VAL A 235 0.30 -5.85 -9.92
N GLY A 236 0.18 -6.91 -9.12
CA GLY A 236 -1.01 -7.76 -9.09
C GLY A 236 -2.31 -7.00 -8.79
N VAL A 237 -2.24 -5.85 -8.08
CA VAL A 237 -3.43 -5.01 -7.88
C VAL A 237 -3.85 -4.35 -9.19
N VAL A 238 -2.89 -3.78 -9.91
CA VAL A 238 -3.12 -3.12 -11.19
C VAL A 238 -3.62 -4.11 -12.22
N GLU A 239 -3.02 -5.30 -12.28
CA GLU A 239 -3.40 -6.37 -13.18
C GLU A 239 -4.86 -6.82 -12.97
N ARG A 240 -5.28 -7.03 -11.71
CA ARG A 240 -6.67 -7.42 -11.41
C ARG A 240 -7.68 -6.34 -11.83
N ILE A 241 -7.37 -5.06 -11.61
CA ILE A 241 -8.23 -3.95 -12.07
C ILE A 241 -8.31 -3.94 -13.59
N ALA A 242 -7.16 -4.11 -14.26
CA ALA A 242 -7.10 -4.11 -15.72
C ALA A 242 -7.90 -5.27 -16.34
N LYS A 243 -7.83 -6.48 -15.77
CA LYS A 243 -8.60 -7.64 -16.22
C LYS A 243 -10.10 -7.41 -16.09
N ALA A 244 -10.56 -7.01 -14.90
CA ALA A 244 -11.98 -6.70 -14.68
C ALA A 244 -12.47 -5.56 -15.60
N LEU A 245 -11.62 -4.55 -15.87
CA LEU A 245 -11.96 -3.48 -16.79
C LEU A 245 -12.07 -3.98 -18.23
N ALA A 246 -11.14 -4.83 -18.67
CA ALA A 246 -11.16 -5.39 -20.01
C ALA A 246 -12.40 -6.27 -20.24
N GLU A 247 -12.72 -7.15 -19.29
CA GLU A 247 -13.94 -7.98 -19.33
C GLU A 247 -15.19 -7.09 -19.44
N ALA A 248 -15.29 -6.05 -18.61
CA ALA A 248 -16.45 -5.17 -18.57
C ALA A 248 -16.58 -4.21 -19.79
N ILE A 249 -15.57 -4.12 -20.66
CA ILE A 249 -15.63 -3.34 -21.92
C ILE A 249 -16.00 -4.23 -23.12
N VAL A 250 -15.74 -5.53 -23.05
CA VAL A 250 -16.03 -6.49 -24.12
C VAL A 250 -17.49 -6.96 -24.10
N GLU A 251 -18.16 -6.90 -22.94
CA GLU A 251 -19.62 -7.09 -22.79
C GLU A 251 -20.44 -5.90 -23.32
#